data_AF-A0A9P6IHQ2-F1
#
_entry.id   AF-A0A9P6IHQ2-F1
#
_cell.length_a   1.000
_cell.length_b   1.000
_cell.length_c   1.000
_cell.angle_alpha   90.00
_cell.angle_beta   90.00
_cell.angle_gamma   90.00
#
_symmetry.space_group_name_H-M   'P 1'
#
loop_
_entity.id
_entity.type
_entity.pdbx_description
1 polymer ?
#
loop_
_entity_poly.entity_id
_entity_poly.type
_entity_poly.pdbx_seq_one_letter_code
_entity_poly.pdbx_strand_id
1 'polypeptide(L)' 'MAKEDPTKLVLVEKRDATTIITINRPHKRNCVNGPTARALYQAFLDFDADPK' A
#
# COMPACT_ATOMS: atom_id res chain seq x y z
N MET A 1 2.69 18.75 -12.46
CA MET A 1 2.94 17.36 -12.03
C MET A 1 1.73 16.91 -11.23
N ALA A 2 0.81 16.12 -11.82
CA ALA A 2 -0.40 15.69 -11.10
C ALA A 2 0.02 14.92 -9.83
N LYS A 3 -0.42 15.37 -8.66
CA LYS A 3 -0.14 14.69 -7.39
C LYS A 3 -0.79 13.31 -7.45
N GLU A 4 0.02 12.25 -7.44
CA GLU A 4 -0.48 10.88 -7.26
C GLU A 4 -1.17 10.80 -5.89
N ASP A 5 -2.41 10.33 -5.88
CA ASP A 5 -3.19 10.13 -4.65
C ASP A 5 -2.56 8.97 -3.84
N PRO A 6 -2.00 9.24 -2.65
CA PRO A 6 -1.31 8.23 -1.84
C PRO A 6 -2.20 7.03 -1.52
N THR A 7 -3.50 7.26 -1.36
CA THR A 7 -4.51 6.26 -1.01
C THR A 7 -4.74 5.23 -2.13
N LYS A 8 -4.27 5.51 -3.36
CA LYS A 8 -4.39 4.61 -4.51
C LYS A 8 -3.08 3.91 -4.87
N LEU A 9 -1.96 4.24 -4.20
CA LEU A 9 -0.63 3.69 -4.50
C LEU A 9 -0.40 2.30 -3.94
N VAL A 10 -1.20 1.88 -2.97
CA VAL A 10 -1.15 0.56 -2.33
C VAL A 10 -2.57 0.03 -2.23
N LEU A 11 -2.76 -1.24 -2.59
CA LEU A 11 -4.00 -1.98 -2.39
C LEU A 11 -3.77 -3.00 -1.28
N VAL A 12 -4.72 -3.12 -0.37
CA VAL A 12 -4.67 -4.10 0.72
C VAL A 12 -5.88 -5.02 0.58
N GLU A 13 -5.64 -6.32 0.50
CA GLU A 13 -6.68 -7.36 0.51
C GLU A 13 -6.38 -8.35 1.64
N LYS A 14 -7.42 -8.90 2.27
CA LYS A 14 -7.29 -10.01 3.22
C LYS A 14 -7.82 -11.28 2.58
N ARG A 15 -7.03 -12.35 2.62
CA ARG A 15 -7.38 -13.71 2.16
C ARG A 15 -7.13 -14.68 3.31
N ASP A 16 -8.20 -15.10 3.97
CA ASP A 16 -8.16 -15.91 5.18
C ASP A 16 -7.22 -15.31 6.24
N ALA A 17 -6.19 -16.04 6.65
CA ALA A 17 -5.18 -15.58 7.60
C ALA A 17 -4.08 -14.71 6.98
N THR A 18 -4.14 -14.41 5.68
CA THR A 18 -3.08 -13.70 4.94
C THR A 18 -3.53 -12.29 4.53
N THR A 19 -2.72 -11.28 4.82
CA THR A 19 -2.91 -9.92 4.30
C THR A 19 -1.96 -9.70 3.14
N ILE A 20 -2.49 -9.31 1.98
CA ILE A 20 -1.70 -9.05 0.76
C ILE A 20 -1.70 -7.53 0.54
N ILE A 21 -0.50 -6.97 0.55
CA ILE A 21 -0.25 -5.54 0.35
C ILE A 21 0.44 -5.38 -1.01
N THR A 22 -0.28 -4.81 -1.98
CA THR A 22 0.16 -4.70 -3.38
C THR A 22 0.49 -3.25 -3.72
N ILE A 23 1.68 -2.98 -4.25
CA ILE A 23 2.00 -1.67 -4.82
C ILE A 23 1.20 -1.51 -6.13
N ASN A 24 0.34 -0.49 -6.19
CA ASN A 24 -0.50 -0.17 -7.32
C ASN A 24 0.03 1.07 -8.05
N ARG A 25 1.18 0.91 -8.71
CA ARG A 25 1.81 1.97 -9.48
C ARG A 25 2.38 1.45 -10.81
N PRO A 26 1.54 0.82 -11.66
CA PRO A 26 1.99 0.06 -12.82
C PRO A 26 2.70 0.94 -13.87
N HIS A 27 2.28 2.20 -14.05
CA HIS A 27 2.90 3.16 -14.97
C HIS A 27 4.34 3.52 -14.61
N LYS A 28 4.77 3.18 -13.40
CA LYS A 28 6.16 3.31 -12.94
C LYS A 28 6.73 1.97 -12.51
N ARG A 29 6.22 0.86 -13.06
CA ARG A 29 6.67 -0.51 -12.77
C ARG A 29 6.71 -0.81 -11.27
N ASN A 30 5.73 -0.27 -10.53
CA ASN A 30 5.63 -0.38 -9.08
C ASN A 30 6.84 0.18 -8.31
N CYS A 31 7.61 1.10 -8.90
CA CYS A 31 8.71 1.76 -8.22
C CYS A 31 8.21 2.53 -6.99
N VAL A 32 8.87 2.30 -5.86
CA VAL A 32 8.62 2.98 -4.59
C VAL A 32 9.15 4.42 -4.65
N ASN A 33 8.31 5.38 -4.29
CA ASN A 33 8.69 6.78 -4.04
C ASN A 33 8.25 7.18 -2.61
N GLY A 34 8.50 8.43 -2.21
CA GLY A 34 8.11 8.91 -0.87
C GLY A 34 6.61 8.74 -0.53
N PRO A 35 5.67 9.10 -1.41
CA PRO A 35 4.25 8.79 -1.23
C PRO A 35 3.92 7.30 -1.11
N THR A 36 4.44 6.44 -2.00
CA THR A 36 4.24 4.98 -1.94
C THR A 36 4.82 4.40 -0.65
N ALA A 37 6.01 4.84 -0.23
CA ALA A 37 6.63 4.39 1.02
C ALA A 37 5.77 4.73 2.24
N ARG A 38 5.18 5.94 2.28
CA ARG A 38 4.24 6.32 3.35
C ARG A 38 2.95 5.50 3.33
N ALA A 39 2.41 5.21 2.15
CA ALA A 39 1.23 4.36 2.01
C ALA A 39 1.51 2.91 2.46
N LEU A 40 2.68 2.35 2.10
CA LEU A 40 3.13 1.03 2.57
C LEU A 40 3.31 1.02 4.09
N TYR A 41 3.95 2.05 4.65
CA TYR A 41 4.13 2.18 6.09
C TYR A 41 2.78 2.16 6.84
N GLN A 42 1.81 2.95 6.37
CA GLN A 42 0.46 2.94 6.95
C GLN A 42 -0.20 1.57 6.83
N ALA A 43 -0.12 0.92 5.67
CA ALA A 43 -0.70 -0.42 5.47
C ALA A 43 -0.10 -1.47 6.41
N PHE A 44 1.20 -1.37 6.73
CA PHE A 44 1.85 -2.25 7.71
C PHE A 44 1.39 -1.94 9.15
N LEU A 45 1.27 -0.68 9.53
CA LEU A 45 0.72 -0.32 10.85
C LEU A 45 -0.72 -0.83 11.02
N ASP A 46 -1.55 -0.67 9.99
CA ASP A 46 -2.94 -1.15 10.02
C ASP A 46 -3.01 -2.68 10.11
N PHE A 47 -2.05 -3.38 9.50
CA PHE A 47 -1.90 -4.83 9.65
C PHE A 47 -1.44 -5.23 11.05
N ASP A 48 -0.44 -4.57 11.63
CA ASP A 48 0.06 -4.87 12.97
C ASP A 48 -1.00 -4.59 14.05
N ALA A 49 -1.84 -3.58 13.84
CA ALA A 49 -2.95 -3.23 14.71
C ALA A 49 -4.18 -4.13 14.53
N ASP A 50 -4.21 -4.98 13.49
CA ASP A 50 -5.31 -5.90 13.22
C ASP A 50 -5.38 -6.95 14.34
N PRO A 51 -6.43 -6.94 15.19
CA PRO A 51 -6.42 -7.69 16.43
C PRO A 51 -6.49 -9.21 16.24
N LYS A 52 -6.84 -9.71 15.04
CA LYS A 52 -7.11 -11.12 14.72
C LYS A 52 -7.80 -11.93 15.82
#